data_AF-A0A238U7Z8-F1
#
_entry.id   AF-A0A238U7Z8-F1
#
_cell.length_a   1.000
_cell.length_b   1.000
_cell.length_c   1.000
_cell.angle_alpha   90.00
_cell.angle_beta   90.00
_cell.angle_gamma   90.00
#
_symmetry.space_group_name_H-M   'P 1'
#
loop_
_entity.id
_entity.type
_entity.pdbx_description
1 polymer ?
#
loop_
_entity_poly.entity_id
_entity_poly.type
_entity_poly.pdbx_seq_one_letter_code
_entity_poly.pdbx_strand_id
1 'polypeptide(L)'
;MENLISKALKKEQNAIIEITKFPDGGAAGYYDLGYILTQIIYRIGENDFYKILKEIPKSERNGFEELIAVGLEYGDNDYNGEMDNKRIETEFPKLFEILNK
;
A
#
# COMPACT_ATOMS: atom_id res chain seq x y z
N MET A 1 0.29 -15.74 -0.29
CA MET A 1 0.51 -14.40 0.30
C MET A 1 1.92 -14.22 0.87
N GLU A 2 2.39 -15.09 1.78
CA GLU A 2 3.67 -14.88 2.49
C GLU A 2 4.90 -14.65 1.58
N ASN A 3 5.05 -15.47 0.53
CA ASN A 3 6.13 -15.30 -0.44
C ASN A 3 6.06 -13.94 -1.15
N LEU A 4 4.85 -13.50 -1.48
CA LEU A 4 4.61 -12.23 -2.15
C LEU A 4 4.97 -11.03 -1.25
N ILE A 5 4.58 -11.07 0.03
CA ILE A 5 4.97 -10.07 1.02
C ILE A 5 6.50 -10.04 1.19
N SER A 6 7.15 -11.20 1.31
CA SER A 6 8.60 -11.28 1.45
C SER A 6 9.34 -10.62 0.27
N LYS A 7 8.88 -10.84 -0.96
CA LYS A 7 9.42 -10.21 -2.17
C LYS A 7 9.15 -8.71 -2.21
N ALA A 8 7.96 -8.27 -1.81
CA ALA A 8 7.64 -6.84 -1.74
C ALA A 8 8.51 -6.11 -0.70
N LEU A 9 8.77 -6.72 0.46
CA LEU A 9 9.70 -6.20 1.47
C LEU A 9 11.15 -6.12 0.96
N LYS A 10 11.52 -6.96 -0.01
CA LYS A 10 12.79 -6.90 -0.75
C LYS A 10 12.75 -5.89 -1.92
N LYS A 11 11.68 -5.11 -2.04
CA LYS A 11 11.49 -4.06 -3.05
C LYS A 11 11.37 -4.61 -4.48
N GLU A 12 10.94 -5.86 -4.63
CA GLU A 12 10.66 -6.44 -5.94
C GLU A 12 9.40 -5.80 -6.54
N GLN A 13 9.56 -5.04 -7.63
CA GLN A 13 8.48 -4.29 -8.27
C GLN A 13 7.28 -5.17 -8.65
N ASN A 14 7.52 -6.33 -9.26
CA ASN A 14 6.44 -7.25 -9.66
C ASN A 14 5.63 -7.73 -8.45
N ALA A 15 6.28 -7.96 -7.31
CA ALA A 15 5.58 -8.36 -6.10
C ALA A 15 4.67 -7.25 -5.58
N ILE A 16 5.12 -6.00 -5.63
CA ILE A 16 4.32 -4.83 -5.22
C ILE A 16 3.09 -4.67 -6.12
N ILE A 17 3.24 -4.88 -7.43
CA ILE A 17 2.11 -4.87 -8.39
C ILE A 17 1.16 -6.04 -8.14
N GLU A 18 1.69 -7.24 -7.90
CA GLU A 18 0.89 -8.44 -7.67
C GLU A 18 0.09 -8.35 -6.37
N ILE A 19 0.57 -7.63 -5.34
CA ILE A 19 -0.18 -7.39 -4.10
C ILE A 19 -1.49 -6.68 -4.43
N THR A 20 -1.48 -5.60 -5.21
CA THR A 20 -2.72 -4.85 -5.51
C THR A 20 -3.74 -5.62 -6.34
N LYS A 21 -3.35 -6.78 -6.89
CA LYS A 21 -4.17 -7.67 -7.71
C LYS A 21 -4.49 -8.98 -6.99
N PHE A 22 -4.09 -9.13 -5.72
CA PHE A 22 -4.27 -10.38 -4.98
C PHE A 22 -5.77 -10.65 -4.77
N PRO A 23 -6.26 -11.88 -4.98
CA PRO A 23 -7.67 -12.20 -4.78
C PRO A 23 -8.09 -11.95 -3.33
N ASP A 24 -8.94 -10.95 -3.12
CA ASP A 24 -9.37 -10.47 -1.81
C ASP A 24 -10.71 -11.09 -1.34
N GLY A 25 -11.44 -11.78 -2.24
CA GLY A 25 -12.72 -12.38 -1.90
C GLY A 25 -13.84 -11.37 -1.65
N GLY A 26 -13.66 -10.10 -2.06
CA GLY A 26 -14.61 -9.01 -1.88
C GLY A 26 -14.18 -7.97 -0.84
N ALA A 27 -15.13 -7.12 -0.44
CA ALA A 27 -14.86 -5.87 0.30
C ALA A 27 -14.03 -6.05 1.60
N ALA A 28 -14.25 -7.12 2.37
CA ALA A 28 -13.49 -7.36 3.61
C ALA A 28 -12.00 -7.63 3.34
N GLY A 29 -11.67 -8.42 2.32
CA GLY A 29 -10.27 -8.67 1.99
C GLY A 29 -9.58 -7.47 1.35
N TYR A 30 -10.35 -6.52 0.77
CA TYR A 30 -9.79 -5.28 0.25
C TYR A 30 -9.18 -4.42 1.37
N TYR A 31 -9.80 -4.41 2.56
CA TYR A 31 -9.25 -3.74 3.75
C TYR A 31 -7.99 -4.41 4.26
N ASP A 32 -7.99 -5.75 4.35
CA ASP A 32 -6.80 -6.52 4.74
C ASP A 32 -5.65 -6.27 3.77
N LEU A 33 -5.94 -6.20 2.47
CA LEU A 33 -4.95 -5.94 1.44
C LEU A 33 -4.39 -4.52 1.54
N GLY A 34 -5.24 -3.54 1.79
CA GLY A 34 -4.84 -2.16 2.04
C GLY A 34 -3.94 -2.04 3.27
N TYR A 35 -4.28 -2.72 4.35
CA TYR A 35 -3.45 -2.78 5.55
C TYR A 35 -2.08 -3.43 5.26
N ILE A 36 -2.05 -4.59 4.59
CA ILE A 36 -0.79 -5.26 4.22
C ILE A 36 0.10 -4.35 3.37
N LEU A 37 -0.48 -3.68 2.37
CA LEU A 37 0.27 -2.74 1.52
C LEU A 37 0.85 -1.58 2.34
N THR A 38 0.05 -1.02 3.24
CA THR A 38 0.46 0.07 4.13
C THR A 38 1.61 -0.37 5.05
N GLN A 39 1.54 -1.57 5.60
CA GLN A 39 2.61 -2.16 6.41
C GLN A 39 3.90 -2.36 5.60
N ILE A 40 3.81 -2.75 4.33
CA ILE A 40 4.99 -2.82 3.45
C ILE A 40 5.60 -1.44 3.25
N ILE A 41 4.79 -0.41 3.02
CA ILE A 41 5.26 0.97 2.86
C ILE A 41 5.98 1.44 4.13
N TYR A 42 5.41 1.21 5.31
CA TYR A 42 6.08 1.55 6.58
C TYR A 42 7.42 0.82 6.75
N ARG A 43 7.51 -0.45 6.34
CA ARG A 43 8.73 -1.25 6.51
C ARG A 43 9.84 -0.92 5.53
N ILE A 44 9.52 -0.63 4.28
CA ILE A 44 10.53 -0.27 3.27
C ILE A 44 10.81 1.23 3.22
N GLY A 45 9.89 2.04 3.74
CA GLY A 45 9.94 3.49 3.75
C GLY A 45 9.31 4.12 2.50
N GLU A 46 8.59 5.22 2.71
CA GLU A 46 7.90 5.99 1.66
C GLU A 46 8.81 6.31 0.47
N ASN A 47 10.05 6.75 0.73
CA ASN A 47 11.01 7.13 -0.32
C ASN A 47 11.35 5.99 -1.28
N ASP A 48 11.46 4.77 -0.78
CA ASP A 48 11.80 3.62 -1.60
C ASP A 48 10.57 3.10 -2.33
N PHE A 49 9.41 3.09 -1.67
CA PHE A 49 8.14 2.79 -2.33
C PHE A 49 7.84 3.79 -3.47
N TYR A 50 8.11 5.07 -3.26
CA TYR A 50 7.98 6.13 -4.26
C TYR A 50 8.84 5.87 -5.51
N LYS A 51 10.10 5.45 -5.34
CA LYS A 51 10.97 5.12 -6.48
C LYS A 51 10.42 3.95 -7.28
N ILE A 52 9.93 2.92 -6.61
CA ILE A 52 9.31 1.76 -7.25
C ILE A 52 8.07 2.19 -8.03
N LEU A 53 7.19 2.98 -7.41
CA LEU A 53 5.98 3.50 -8.07
C LEU A 53 6.30 4.33 -9.32
N LYS A 54 7.39 5.11 -9.33
CA LYS A 54 7.82 5.86 -10.51
C LYS A 54 8.13 4.96 -11.71
N GLU A 55 8.59 3.73 -11.47
CA GLU A 55 8.92 2.76 -12.51
C GLU A 55 7.68 1.98 -13.00
N ILE A 56 6.57 2.03 -12.26
CA ILE A 56 5.29 1.43 -12.64
C ILE A 56 4.55 2.38 -13.59
N PRO A 57 3.96 1.92 -14.73
CA PRO A 57 3.16 2.76 -15.60
C PRO A 57 1.98 3.40 -14.87
N LYS A 58 1.66 4.67 -15.16
CA LYS A 58 0.58 5.40 -14.48
C LYS A 58 -0.77 4.68 -14.54
N SER A 59 -1.08 3.99 -15.64
CA SER A 59 -2.29 3.18 -15.80
C SER A 59 -2.42 2.04 -14.80
N GLU A 60 -1.33 1.58 -14.19
CA GLU A 60 -1.30 0.53 -13.19
C GLU A 60 -1.23 1.08 -11.75
N ARG A 61 -1.23 2.41 -11.57
CA ARG A 61 -1.09 3.04 -10.25
C ARG A 61 -2.42 3.29 -9.51
N ASN A 62 -3.55 3.33 -10.21
CA ASN A 62 -4.84 3.71 -9.62
C ASN A 62 -5.23 2.86 -8.40
N GLY A 63 -5.00 1.54 -8.46
CA GLY A 63 -5.33 0.65 -7.33
C GLY A 63 -4.48 0.86 -6.08
N PHE A 64 -3.33 1.54 -6.18
CA PHE A 64 -2.49 1.81 -5.02
C PHE A 64 -3.08 2.89 -4.11
N GLU A 65 -3.65 3.96 -4.69
CA GLU A 65 -4.20 5.05 -3.89
C GLU A 65 -5.34 4.57 -3.00
N GLU A 66 -6.31 3.86 -3.58
CA GLU A 66 -7.46 3.34 -2.87
C GLU A 66 -7.05 2.34 -1.78
N LEU A 67 -6.14 1.41 -2.07
CA LEU A 67 -5.64 0.44 -1.09
C LEU A 67 -4.87 1.11 0.06
N ILE A 68 -4.03 2.10 -0.24
CA ILE A 68 -3.30 2.85 0.80
C ILE A 68 -4.30 3.64 1.65
N ALA A 69 -5.29 4.29 1.02
CA ALA A 69 -6.30 5.05 1.74
C ALA A 69 -7.08 4.18 2.72
N VAL A 70 -7.62 3.04 2.29
CA VAL A 70 -8.37 2.15 3.19
C VAL A 70 -7.47 1.51 4.26
N GLY A 71 -6.20 1.22 3.95
CA GLY A 71 -5.24 0.68 4.91
C GLY A 71 -4.84 1.67 6.01
N LEU A 72 -4.83 2.97 5.68
CA LEU A 72 -4.62 4.05 6.65
C LEU A 72 -5.89 4.39 7.44
N GLU A 73 -7.06 4.30 6.80
CA GLU A 73 -8.33 4.63 7.44
C GLU A 73 -8.74 3.55 8.46
N TYR A 74 -8.73 2.29 8.03
CA TYR A 74 -9.28 1.16 8.79
C TYR A 74 -8.22 0.29 9.46
N GLY A 75 -6.94 0.47 9.14
CA GLY A 75 -5.85 -0.31 9.73
C GLY A 75 -5.47 0.18 11.14
N ASP A 76 -5.06 -0.76 11.97
CA ASP A 76 -4.36 -0.52 13.25
C ASP A 76 -2.85 -0.54 12.97
N ASN A 77 -2.31 0.57 12.44
CA ASN A 77 -0.91 0.59 12.01
C ASN A 77 0.06 0.96 13.14
N ASP A 78 -0.44 1.44 14.29
CA ASP A 78 0.35 1.70 15.49
C ASP A 78 0.25 0.58 16.55
N TYR A 79 -0.57 -0.44 16.29
CA TYR A 79 -0.78 -1.64 17.10
C TYR A 79 -1.42 -1.35 18.47
N ASN A 80 -2.28 -0.34 18.55
CA ASN A 80 -3.01 0.03 19.77
C ASN A 80 -4.37 -0.70 19.92
N GLY A 81 -4.79 -1.46 18.91
CA GLY A 81 -6.06 -2.20 18.88
C GLY A 81 -7.25 -1.39 18.34
N GLU A 82 -7.04 -0.18 17.85
CA GLU A 82 -8.04 0.74 17.29
C GLU A 82 -7.71 1.08 15.83
N MET A 83 -8.71 1.58 15.09
CA MET A 83 -8.49 2.06 13.72
C MET A 83 -7.81 3.42 13.74
N ASP A 84 -6.81 3.61 12.87
CA ASP A 84 -6.00 4.82 12.87
C ASP A 84 -6.71 6.07 12.31
N ASN A 85 -7.63 5.89 11.34
CA ASN A 85 -8.27 6.98 10.59
C ASN A 85 -7.24 8.00 10.00
N LYS A 86 -6.10 7.49 9.55
CA LYS A 86 -5.02 8.29 8.93
C LYS A 86 -5.36 8.61 7.48
N ARG A 87 -4.67 9.62 6.94
CA ARG A 87 -4.81 10.05 5.54
C ARG A 87 -3.48 10.03 4.80
N ILE A 88 -3.53 9.68 3.52
CA ILE A 88 -2.34 9.53 2.68
C ILE A 88 -1.59 10.86 2.51
N GLU A 89 -2.28 12.01 2.45
CA GLU A 89 -1.63 13.31 2.28
C GLU A 89 -0.76 13.72 3.48
N THR A 90 -1.09 13.21 4.67
CA THR A 90 -0.32 13.46 5.89
C THR A 90 0.73 12.39 6.15
N GLU A 91 0.39 11.12 5.91
CA GLU A 91 1.27 10.00 6.25
C GLU A 91 2.34 9.74 5.17
N PHE A 92 1.95 9.87 3.89
CA PHE A 92 2.80 9.59 2.73
C PHE A 92 2.69 10.70 1.66
N PRO A 93 3.16 11.93 1.95
CA PRO A 93 2.98 13.10 1.09
C PRO A 93 3.56 12.94 -0.33
N LYS A 94 4.66 12.20 -0.51
CA LYS A 94 5.25 11.92 -1.84
C LYS A 94 4.44 10.92 -2.63
N LEU A 95 3.85 9.94 -1.95
CA LEU A 95 2.95 8.98 -2.59
C LEU A 95 1.66 9.68 -3.01
N PHE A 96 1.11 10.54 -2.15
CA PHE A 96 -0.03 11.37 -2.49
C PHE A 96 0.22 12.20 -3.75
N GLU A 97 1.38 12.86 -3.86
CA GLU A 97 1.72 13.70 -5.01
C GLU A 97 1.79 12.92 -6.34
N ILE A 98 2.32 11.69 -6.34
CA ILE A 98 2.47 10.90 -7.58
C ILE A 98 1.21 10.13 -7.97
N LEU A 99 0.32 9.85 -7.01
CA LEU A 99 -0.93 9.13 -7.26
C LEU A 99 -2.06 10.08 -7.67
N ASN A 100 -2.10 11.31 -7.15
CA ASN A 100 -3.10 12.33 -7.51
C ASN A 100 -2.81 13.10 -8.82
N LYS A 101 -1.69 12.82 -9.48
CA LYS A 101 -1.29 13.46 -10.74
C LYS A 101 -1.67 12.61 -11.94
#